data_AF-A0A9E2JW66-F1
#
_entry.id   AF-A0A9E2JW66-F1
#
_cell.length_a   1.000
_cell.length_b   1.000
_cell.length_c   1.000
_cell.angle_alpha   90.00
_cell.angle_beta   90.00
_cell.angle_gamma   90.00
#
_symmetry.space_group_name_H-M   'P 1'
#
loop_
_entity.id
_entity.type
_entity.pdbx_description
1 polymer ?
#
loop_
_entity_poly.entity_id
_entity_poly.type
_entity_poly.pdbx_seq_one_letter_code
_entity_poly.pdbx_strand_id
1 'polypeptide(L)'
;MSSSLHRPLDTETATMLRIVLRPLLDTARDWQSLSAALALKGYELHFRDGRMLFVESYTGEAISTGAAIGVPLKTLSDRLGRPSLTMSADGRSAVLHT
;
A
#
# COMPACT_ATOMS: atom_id res chain seq x y z
N MET A 1 -13.88 -15.22 -11.87
CA MET A 1 -14.53 -13.97 -11.42
C MET A 1 -13.43 -13.00 -11.04
N SER A 2 -13.26 -11.92 -11.80
CA SER A 2 -12.17 -10.95 -11.58
C SER A 2 -12.51 -10.10 -10.36
N SER A 3 -11.82 -10.32 -9.24
CA SER A 3 -11.96 -9.46 -8.05
C SER A 3 -11.37 -8.09 -8.38
N SER A 4 -12.24 -7.09 -8.49
CA SER A 4 -11.85 -5.68 -8.60
C SER A 4 -11.20 -5.26 -7.28
N LEU A 5 -9.90 -5.51 -7.16
CA LEU A 5 -9.10 -5.23 -5.95
C LEU A 5 -8.98 -3.73 -5.64
N HIS A 6 -9.29 -2.87 -6.63
CA HIS A 6 -9.47 -1.43 -6.54
C HIS A 6 -10.23 -0.99 -7.80
N ARG A 7 -10.89 0.17 -7.76
CA ARG A 7 -11.41 0.81 -8.98
C ARG A 7 -10.21 1.20 -9.85
N PRO A 8 -10.23 0.95 -11.18
CA PRO A 8 -9.19 1.48 -12.06
C PRO A 8 -9.16 3.01 -11.90
N LEU A 9 -8.04 3.52 -11.39
CA LEU A 9 -7.82 4.96 -11.30
C LEU A 9 -7.70 5.52 -12.71
N ASP A 10 -8.29 6.69 -12.94
CA ASP A 10 -7.97 7.45 -14.13
C ASP A 10 -6.47 7.83 -14.12
N THR A 11 -5.91 8.05 -15.31
CA THR A 11 -4.48 8.28 -15.47
C THR A 11 -3.99 9.51 -14.71
N GLU A 12 -4.83 10.53 -14.54
CA GLU A 12 -4.48 11.77 -13.83
C GLU A 12 -4.35 11.50 -12.33
N THR A 13 -5.36 10.89 -11.71
CA THR A 13 -5.33 10.48 -10.30
C THR A 13 -4.19 9.52 -10.02
N ALA A 14 -3.95 8.54 -10.90
CA ALA A 14 -2.83 7.61 -10.76
C ALA A 14 -1.46 8.32 -10.82
N THR A 15 -1.32 9.34 -11.67
CA THR A 15 -0.10 10.13 -11.80
C THR A 15 0.13 10.99 -10.55
N MET A 16 -0.91 11.65 -10.06
CA MET A 16 -0.87 12.44 -8.83
C MET A 16 -0.43 11.57 -7.64
N LEU A 17 -1.02 10.39 -7.47
CA LEU A 17 -0.65 9.46 -6.41
C LEU A 17 0.79 8.97 -6.54
N ARG A 18 1.28 8.72 -7.76
CA ARG A 18 2.69 8.37 -7.98
C ARG A 18 3.62 9.48 -7.51
N ILE A 19 3.32 10.73 -7.86
CA ILE A 19 4.14 11.89 -7.46
C ILE A 19 4.18 12.03 -5.94
N VAL A 20 3.05 11.83 -5.25
CA VAL A 20 2.94 12.00 -3.80
C VAL A 20 3.52 10.81 -3.02
N LEU A 21 3.20 9.58 -3.42
CA LEU A 21 3.52 8.39 -2.64
C LEU A 21 4.92 7.85 -2.92
N ARG A 22 5.41 7.96 -4.16
CA ARG A 22 6.69 7.37 -4.55
C ARG A 22 7.88 7.88 -3.71
N PRO A 23 8.01 9.18 -3.40
CA PRO A 23 9.08 9.65 -2.51
C PRO A 23 9.07 8.98 -1.13
N LEU A 24 7.89 8.69 -0.58
CA LEU A 24 7.75 8.01 0.71
C LEU A 24 8.22 6.56 0.59
N LEU A 25 7.83 5.90 -0.49
CA LEU A 25 8.23 4.53 -0.79
C LEU A 25 9.74 4.43 -1.04
N ASP A 26 10.35 5.40 -1.72
CA ASP A 26 11.78 5.38 -2.06
C ASP A 26 12.68 5.69 -0.84
N THR A 27 12.22 6.54 0.08
CA THR A 27 13.01 6.99 1.24
C THR A 27 12.79 6.19 2.53
N ALA A 28 11.77 5.32 2.56
CA ALA A 28 11.51 4.46 3.70
C ALA A 28 12.71 3.55 4.03
N ARG A 29 13.03 3.49 5.33
CA ARG A 29 14.13 2.68 5.89
C ARG A 29 13.66 1.32 6.42
N ASP A 30 12.39 1.26 6.81
CA ASP A 30 11.73 0.08 7.34
C ASP A 30 10.20 0.23 7.14
N TRP A 31 9.45 -0.84 7.42
CA TRP A 31 8.00 -0.85 7.24
C TRP A 31 7.26 0.10 8.19
N GLN A 32 7.79 0.31 9.40
CA GLN A 32 7.17 1.18 10.40
C GLN A 32 7.26 2.65 9.99
N SER A 33 8.45 3.10 9.57
CA SER A 33 8.67 4.46 9.05
C SER A 33 7.88 4.73 7.77
N LEU A 34 7.74 3.73 6.88
CA LEU A 34 6.86 3.83 5.72
C LEU A 34 5.40 4.04 6.14
N SER A 35 4.90 3.20 7.06
CA SER A 35 3.52 3.30 7.54
C SER A 35 3.24 4.65 8.20
N ALA A 36 4.15 5.13 9.03
CA ALA A 36 4.03 6.44 9.68
C ALA A 36 4.02 7.60 8.66
N ALA A 37 4.89 7.54 7.65
CA ALA A 37 4.95 8.55 6.60
C ALA A 37 3.68 8.59 5.73
N LEU A 38 3.10 7.42 5.44
CA LEU A 38 1.82 7.30 4.73
C LEU A 38 0.67 7.85 5.57
N ALA A 39 0.62 7.55 6.86
CA ALA A 39 -0.43 8.01 7.75
C ALA A 39 -0.48 9.55 7.84
N LEU A 40 0.68 10.22 7.84
CA LEU A 40 0.76 11.69 7.79
C LEU A 40 0.19 12.29 6.49
N LYS A 41 0.03 11.48 5.43
CA LYS A 41 -0.60 11.86 4.16
C LYS A 41 -2.05 11.37 4.05
N GLY A 42 -2.61 10.77 5.09
CA GLY A 42 -3.96 10.23 5.08
C GLY A 42 -4.08 8.89 4.35
N TYR A 43 -2.99 8.11 4.30
CA TYR A 43 -2.98 6.79 3.70
C TYR A 43 -2.51 5.72 4.69
N GLU A 44 -3.05 4.51 4.53
CA GLU A 44 -2.63 3.32 5.25
C GLU A 44 -2.10 2.26 4.30
N LEU A 45 -1.26 1.38 4.84
CA LEU A 45 -0.75 0.21 4.14
C LEU A 45 -1.54 -1.03 4.55
N HIS A 46 -2.26 -1.62 3.60
CA HIS A 46 -2.99 -2.87 3.79
C HIS A 46 -2.49 -3.94 2.84
N PHE A 47 -2.82 -5.19 3.14
CA PHE A 47 -2.47 -6.34 2.33
C PHE A 47 -3.72 -7.16 2.04
N ARG A 48 -3.87 -7.60 0.80
CA ARG A 48 -4.96 -8.49 0.42
C ARG A 48 -4.53 -9.45 -0.69
N ASP A 49 -4.80 -10.74 -0.51
CA ASP A 49 -4.46 -11.78 -1.48
C ASP A 49 -2.98 -11.70 -1.93
N GLY A 50 -2.08 -11.42 -0.97
CA GLY A 50 -0.64 -11.26 -1.20
C GLY A 50 -0.22 -9.97 -1.90
N ARG A 51 -1.12 -9.01 -2.10
CA ARG A 51 -0.84 -7.71 -2.72
C ARG A 51 -0.84 -6.60 -1.68
N MET A 52 0.06 -5.64 -1.87
CA MET A 52 0.10 -4.41 -1.09
C MET A 52 -0.87 -3.37 -1.69
N LEU A 53 -1.69 -2.79 -0.82
CA LEU A 53 -2.73 -1.82 -1.11
C LEU A 53 -2.46 -0.52 -0.33
N PHE A 54 -2.69 0.61 -0.99
CA PHE A 54 -2.82 1.91 -0.34
C PHE A 54 -4.30 2.17 -0.11
N VAL A 55 -4.65 2.40 1.14
CA VAL A 55 -6.02 2.66 1.58
C VAL A 55 -6.10 4.10 2.05
N GLU A 56 -7.14 4.83 1.66
CA GLU A 56 -7.40 6.15 2.23
C GLU A 56 -7.85 6.01 3.68
N SER A 57 -7.21 6.72 4.60
CA SER A 57 -7.50 6.59 6.04
C SER A 57 -8.92 7.04 6.42
N TYR A 58 -9.52 7.96 5.66
CA TYR A 58 -10.82 8.55 6.02
C TYR A 58 -12.00 7.69 5.56
N THR A 59 -12.02 7.28 4.29
CA THR A 59 -13.09 6.44 3.71
C THR A 59 -12.83 4.95 3.86
N GLY A 60 -11.59 4.53 4.10
CA GLY A 60 -11.20 3.12 4.06
C GLY A 60 -11.18 2.53 2.64
N GLU A 61 -11.28 3.36 1.60
CA GLU A 61 -11.29 2.89 0.21
C GLU A 61 -9.88 2.47 -0.22
N ALA A 62 -9.78 1.28 -0.84
CA ALA A 62 -8.55 0.84 -1.49
C ALA A 62 -8.33 1.62 -2.79
N ILE A 63 -7.44 2.60 -2.75
CA ILE A 63 -7.18 3.52 -3.86
C ILE A 63 -6.29 2.86 -4.92
N SER A 64 -5.22 2.18 -4.49
CA SER A 64 -4.25 1.65 -5.45
C SER A 64 -3.42 0.50 -4.91
N THR A 65 -2.70 -0.18 -5.81
CA THR A 65 -1.70 -1.18 -5.45
C THR A 65 -0.29 -0.59 -5.51
N GLY A 66 0.67 -1.17 -4.78
CA GLY A 66 2.09 -0.83 -4.94
C GLY A 66 2.59 -0.86 -6.38
N ALA A 67 2.16 -1.87 -7.14
CA ALA A 67 2.53 -2.04 -8.54
C ALA A 67 2.00 -0.89 -9.42
N ALA A 68 0.76 -0.43 -9.19
CA ALA A 68 0.19 0.71 -9.91
C ALA A 68 0.92 2.03 -9.61
N ILE A 69 1.48 2.18 -8.41
CA ILE A 69 2.31 3.33 -8.01
C ILE A 69 3.77 3.21 -8.48
N GLY A 70 4.16 2.07 -9.08
CA GLY A 70 5.49 1.84 -9.65
C GLY A 70 6.52 1.28 -8.66
N VAL A 71 6.11 0.97 -7.43
CA VAL A 71 6.97 0.30 -6.44
C VAL A 71 6.21 -0.91 -5.88
N PRO A 72 6.33 -2.10 -6.50
CA PRO A 72 5.59 -3.28 -6.07
C PRO A 72 6.10 -3.77 -4.70
N LEU A 73 5.25 -4.53 -3.99
CA LEU A 73 5.56 -5.14 -2.70
C LEU A 73 6.91 -5.87 -2.70
N LYS A 74 7.22 -6.60 -3.78
CA LYS A 74 8.49 -7.32 -3.93
C LYS A 74 9.68 -6.37 -3.82
N THR A 75 9.65 -5.24 -4.51
CA THR A 75 10.75 -4.25 -4.49
C THR A 75 10.98 -3.70 -3.08
N LEU A 76 9.91 -3.40 -2.35
CA LEU A 76 10.04 -2.95 -0.96
C LEU A 76 10.51 -4.08 -0.05
N SER A 77 10.02 -5.30 -0.24
CA SER A 77 10.43 -6.45 0.58
C SER A 77 11.89 -6.83 0.38
N ASP A 78 12.40 -6.69 -0.84
CA ASP A 78 13.80 -6.92 -1.16
C ASP A 78 14.72 -5.89 -0.46
N ARG A 79 14.21 -4.68 -0.17
CA ARG A 79 14.97 -3.58 0.47
C ARG A 79 14.77 -3.46 1.98
N LEU A 80 13.53 -3.60 2.45
CA LEU A 80 13.09 -3.39 3.84
C LEU A 80 12.99 -4.70 4.63
N GLY A 81 13.19 -5.85 3.98
CA GLY A 81 12.86 -7.17 4.53
C GLY A 81 11.38 -7.51 4.39
N ARG A 82 10.98 -8.71 4.83
CA ARG A 82 9.57 -9.13 4.78
C ARG A 82 8.73 -8.33 5.80
N PRO A 83 7.56 -7.81 5.42
CA PRO A 83 6.68 -7.15 6.38
C PRO A 83 6.15 -8.17 7.40
N SER A 84 6.15 -7.80 8.67
CA SER A 84 5.41 -8.53 9.71
C SER A 84 3.94 -8.16 9.58
N LEU A 85 3.05 -9.15 9.48
CA LEU A 85 1.64 -8.95 9.19
C LEU A 85 0.75 -9.56 10.27
N THR A 86 -0.33 -8.85 10.63
CA THR A 86 -1.44 -9.38 11.41
C THR A 86 -2.57 -9.76 10.44
N MET A 87 -2.87 -11.05 10.33
CA MET A 87 -3.93 -11.56 9.45
C MET A 87 -5.31 -11.23 10.01
N SER A 88 -6.21 -10.80 9.12
CA SER A 88 -7.62 -10.63 9.40
C SER A 88 -8.34 -11.99 9.43
N ALA A 89 -9.52 -12.05 10.07
CA ALA A 89 -10.29 -13.29 10.25
C ALA A 89 -10.74 -13.94 8.92
N ASP A 90 -10.84 -13.17 7.83
CA ASP A 90 -11.15 -13.67 6.49
C ASP A 90 -9.98 -14.44 5.84
N GLY A 91 -8.79 -14.41 6.45
CA GLY A 91 -7.60 -15.12 5.98
C GLY A 91 -7.04 -14.63 4.63
N ARG A 92 -7.58 -13.53 4.10
CA ARG A 92 -7.18 -12.94 2.82
C ARG A 92 -6.66 -11.52 2.98
N SER A 93 -7.03 -10.84 4.04
CA SER A 93 -6.62 -9.47 4.35
C SER A 93 -5.65 -9.46 5.52
N ALA A 94 -4.75 -8.48 5.55
CA ALA A 94 -3.82 -8.27 6.65
C ALA A 94 -3.37 -6.81 6.73
N VAL A 95 -2.92 -6.42 7.91
CA VAL A 95 -2.30 -5.12 8.17
C VAL A 95 -0.87 -5.32 8.67
N LEU A 96 -0.06 -4.26 8.63
CA LEU A 96 1.26 -4.31 9.28
C LEU A 96 1.11 -4.60 10.77
N HIS A 97 1.98 -5.45 11.28
CA HIS A 97 2.19 -5.67 12.70
C HIS A 97 3.19 -4.62 13.19
N THR A 98 2.67 -3.50 13.69
CA THR A 98 3.44 -2.37 14.24
C THR A 98 3.28 -2.26 15.74
#